data_AF-A0A973GAJ6-F1
#
_entry.id   AF-A0A973GAJ6-F1
#
_cell.length_a   1.000
_cell.length_b   1.000
_cell.length_c   1.000
_cell.angle_alpha   90.00
_cell.angle_beta   90.00
_cell.angle_gamma   90.00
#
_symmetry.space_group_name_H-M   'P 1'
#
loop_
_entity.id
_entity.type
_entity.pdbx_description
1 polymer ?
#
loop_
_entity_poly.entity_id
_entity_poly.type
_entity_poly.pdbx_seq_one_letter_code
_entity_poly.pdbx_strand_id
1 'polypeptide(L)'
;MRGAIGGSTPAVGDDVSPAAAVPEPERMSTAGDAFAQVLASMRQIVGPVEAEVEPAGGPASVGAAPEADAGPSAASAASGGDGVSVPAPAAPAAPGGRDRSGSSVTALLELGIPTRLVSGFTDPDAAVPLSLLVRRFERAPAARLLPGAVIAVVGPAQAALRTATQMAHRAGLDPHDVVLAGDIEPVPGHGRRLQSAAAVSRFRSRAPDDVPSVVVVAVGQGRDARAAAADLIDALAPDDSWAVVDARLKAVELRRWLRAVGVRRPFDALAATSTFEAQAPGTVLNLGVPVGWVDGLPASPVVWAAVLSERLADDARWD
;
A
#
# COMPACT_ATOMS: atom_id res chain seq x y z
N MET A 1 20.14 -30.27 81.72
CA MET A 1 21.17 -29.22 81.84
C MET A 1 21.11 -28.37 80.58
N ARG A 2 20.60 -27.13 80.72
CA ARG A 2 20.73 -25.91 79.86
C ARG A 2 20.46 -26.05 78.34
N GLY A 3 19.61 -25.25 77.68
CA GLY A 3 19.04 -23.94 78.00
C GLY A 3 19.46 -22.89 76.95
N ALA A 4 18.47 -22.42 76.19
CA ALA A 4 18.27 -21.08 75.59
C ALA A 4 19.42 -20.38 74.82
N ILE A 5 19.18 -20.06 73.53
CA ILE A 5 19.59 -18.84 72.80
C ILE A 5 18.70 -18.79 71.53
N GLY A 6 18.05 -17.73 71.08
CA GLY A 6 17.99 -16.30 71.38
C GLY A 6 17.49 -15.62 70.11
N GLY A 7 16.38 -14.88 70.20
CA GLY A 7 15.80 -14.14 69.08
C GLY A 7 16.63 -12.92 68.71
N SER A 8 16.60 -12.54 67.43
CA SER A 8 16.94 -11.19 66.99
C SER A 8 16.20 -10.86 65.70
N THR A 9 15.20 -10.02 65.86
CA THR A 9 14.51 -9.26 64.82
C THR A 9 15.32 -7.99 64.57
N PRO A 10 15.71 -7.66 63.33
CA PRO A 10 16.07 -6.29 63.00
C PRO A 10 14.84 -5.54 62.48
N ALA A 11 14.56 -4.43 63.14
CA ALA A 11 13.65 -3.40 62.70
C ALA A 11 14.17 -2.76 61.40
N VAL A 12 13.34 -2.75 60.35
CA VAL A 12 13.55 -1.92 59.17
C VAL A 12 12.74 -0.65 59.37
N GLY A 13 13.46 0.47 59.45
CA GLY A 13 12.89 1.80 59.66
C GLY A 13 12.10 2.29 58.46
N ASP A 14 10.95 2.89 58.77
CA ASP A 14 10.24 3.83 57.91
C ASP A 14 11.12 5.07 57.67
N ASP A 15 11.54 5.25 56.42
CA ASP A 15 12.12 6.50 55.95
C ASP A 15 11.23 7.03 54.81
N VAL A 16 10.14 7.70 55.20
CA VAL A 16 9.22 8.38 54.29
C VAL A 16 9.84 9.73 53.92
N SER A 17 10.53 9.76 52.78
CA SER A 17 10.91 11.01 52.12
C SER A 17 9.68 11.73 51.57
N PRO A 18 9.54 13.06 51.77
CA PRO A 18 8.41 13.83 51.29
C PRO A 18 8.45 14.00 49.76
N ALA A 19 7.33 13.67 49.12
CA ALA A 19 7.10 13.86 47.69
C ALA A 19 7.22 15.35 47.31
N ALA A 20 8.10 15.63 46.35
CA ALA A 20 8.15 16.91 45.66
C ALA A 20 6.83 17.11 44.88
N ALA A 21 6.17 18.24 45.15
CA ALA A 21 4.98 18.66 44.42
C ALA A 21 5.31 18.87 42.93
N VAL A 22 4.65 18.09 42.09
CA VAL A 22 4.66 18.25 40.63
C VAL A 22 3.73 19.42 40.28
N PRO A 23 4.17 20.43 39.49
CA PRO A 23 3.29 21.49 39.04
C PRO A 23 2.21 20.95 38.11
N GLU A 24 0.95 21.31 38.35
CA GLU A 24 -0.18 20.93 37.51
C GLU A 24 0.00 21.43 36.07
N PRO A 25 -0.35 20.63 35.04
CA PRO A 25 -0.30 21.09 33.66
C PRO A 25 -1.36 22.16 33.41
N GLU A 26 -0.94 23.31 32.88
CA GLU A 26 -1.82 24.36 32.38
C GLU A 26 -2.80 23.77 31.35
N ARG A 27 -4.07 23.69 31.74
CA ARG A 27 -5.16 23.36 30.82
C ARG A 27 -5.33 24.51 29.83
N MET A 28 -4.72 24.38 28.65
CA MET A 28 -5.00 25.24 27.51
C MET A 28 -6.46 25.04 27.08
N SER A 29 -7.30 26.02 27.43
CA SER A 29 -8.69 26.13 27.03
C SER A 29 -8.78 26.56 25.56
N THR A 30 -9.41 25.74 24.72
CA THR A 30 -9.68 26.02 23.30
C THR A 30 -10.83 27.01 23.07
N ALA A 31 -11.40 27.57 24.15
CA ALA A 31 -12.54 28.48 24.10
C ALA A 31 -12.16 29.97 24.19
N GLY A 32 -10.88 30.32 24.05
CA GLY A 32 -10.40 31.70 24.20
C GLY A 32 -10.19 32.45 22.87
N ASP A 33 -10.36 33.77 22.93
CA ASP A 33 -10.22 34.75 21.82
C ASP A 33 -8.88 34.65 21.06
N ALA A 34 -7.85 34.06 21.68
CA ALA A 34 -6.56 33.79 21.05
C ALA A 34 -6.67 32.83 19.84
N PHE A 35 -7.58 31.84 19.88
CA PHE A 35 -7.79 30.92 18.76
C PHE A 35 -8.55 31.59 17.61
N ALA A 36 -9.48 32.49 17.92
CA ALA A 36 -10.17 33.30 16.92
C ALA A 36 -9.19 34.23 16.17
N GLN A 37 -8.18 34.78 16.86
CA GLN A 37 -7.13 35.57 16.21
C GLN A 37 -6.23 34.73 15.29
N VAL A 38 -5.93 33.48 15.64
CA VAL A 38 -5.16 32.58 14.77
C VAL A 38 -5.94 32.22 13.51
N LEU A 39 -7.26 31.94 13.62
CA LEU A 39 -8.12 31.66 12.46
C LEU A 39 -8.31 32.89 11.55
N ALA A 40 -8.39 34.09 12.13
CA ALA A 40 -8.43 35.33 11.36
C ALA A 40 -7.12 35.58 10.60
N SER A 41 -5.98 35.28 11.23
CA SER A 41 -4.65 35.41 10.62
C SER A 41 -4.45 34.42 9.45
N MET A 42 -4.95 33.19 9.56
CA MET A 42 -4.91 32.22 8.44
C MET A 42 -5.78 32.63 7.24
N ARG A 43 -6.93 33.29 7.46
CA ARG A 43 -7.78 33.79 6.36
C ARG A 43 -7.16 34.97 5.60
N GLN A 44 -6.21 35.66 6.20
CA GLN A 44 -5.50 36.77 5.56
C GLN A 44 -4.35 36.31 4.65
N ILE A 45 -3.85 35.08 4.88
CA ILE A 45 -2.76 34.47 4.11
C ILE A 45 -3.30 33.76 2.85
N VAL A 46 -4.53 33.27 2.88
CA VAL A 46 -5.18 32.59 1.76
C VAL A 46 -6.20 33.55 1.13
N GLY A 47 -5.78 34.25 0.08
CA GLY A 47 -6.64 35.20 -0.65
C GLY A 47 -7.97 34.59 -1.16
N PRO A 48 -8.95 35.44 -1.53
CA PRO A 48 -10.33 35.01 -1.75
C PRO A 48 -10.44 34.06 -2.96
N VAL A 49 -11.04 32.89 -2.73
CA VAL A 49 -11.51 32.00 -3.79
C VAL A 49 -12.95 32.38 -4.09
N GLU A 50 -13.19 32.96 -5.27
CA GLU A 50 -14.54 33.17 -5.79
C GLU A 50 -15.17 31.81 -6.08
N ALA A 51 -16.24 31.49 -5.34
CA ALA A 51 -17.06 30.32 -5.58
C ALA A 51 -18.17 30.71 -6.56
N GLU A 52 -18.05 30.25 -7.80
CA GLU A 52 -19.11 30.33 -8.80
C GLU A 52 -20.16 29.25 -8.50
N VAL A 53 -21.37 29.71 -8.15
CA VAL A 53 -22.53 28.89 -7.80
C VAL A 53 -23.43 28.78 -9.03
N GLU A 54 -23.51 27.61 -9.64
CA GLU A 54 -24.57 27.28 -10.60
C GLU A 54 -25.79 26.69 -9.86
N PRO A 55 -27.01 27.25 -10.02
CA PRO A 55 -28.20 26.70 -9.39
C PRO A 55 -28.91 25.65 -10.26
N ALA A 56 -29.48 24.68 -9.57
CA ALA A 56 -30.37 23.66 -10.10
C ALA A 56 -31.71 24.22 -10.61
N GLY A 57 -32.24 23.63 -11.68
CA GLY A 57 -33.62 23.81 -12.14
C GLY A 57 -34.02 22.72 -13.13
N GLY A 58 -34.93 21.83 -12.72
CA GLY A 58 -35.52 20.76 -13.54
C GLY A 58 -36.69 21.24 -14.44
N PRO A 59 -37.70 20.39 -14.69
CA PRO A 59 -37.87 19.66 -15.96
C PRO A 59 -39.15 20.06 -16.73
N ALA A 60 -39.23 19.74 -18.05
CA ALA A 60 -40.47 19.30 -18.75
C ALA A 60 -40.33 19.24 -20.30
N SER A 61 -40.41 18.01 -20.82
CA SER A 61 -41.26 17.49 -21.90
C SER A 61 -41.82 18.34 -23.07
N VAL A 62 -41.86 17.65 -24.24
CA VAL A 62 -42.90 17.58 -25.32
C VAL A 62 -42.57 18.22 -26.67
N GLY A 63 -42.67 17.36 -27.71
CA GLY A 63 -43.07 17.70 -29.09
C GLY A 63 -41.91 18.10 -30.01
N ALA A 64 -41.89 17.79 -31.30
CA ALA A 64 -42.73 17.02 -32.20
C ALA A 64 -41.91 16.86 -33.50
N ALA A 65 -42.06 15.73 -34.18
CA ALA A 65 -41.64 15.59 -35.58
C ALA A 65 -42.44 16.55 -36.47
N PRO A 66 -41.94 16.91 -37.67
CA PRO A 66 -42.35 16.10 -38.81
C PRO A 66 -41.27 15.89 -39.89
N GLU A 67 -41.64 14.96 -40.77
CA GLU A 67 -40.97 14.40 -41.94
C GLU A 67 -40.85 15.35 -43.15
N ALA A 68 -40.23 14.78 -44.21
CA ALA A 68 -40.33 15.10 -45.64
C ALA A 68 -39.18 16.00 -46.18
N ASP A 69 -38.59 15.79 -47.36
CA ASP A 69 -38.87 14.87 -48.47
C ASP A 69 -37.65 14.84 -49.42
N ALA A 70 -37.62 13.81 -50.27
CA ALA A 70 -37.15 13.79 -51.66
C ALA A 70 -35.67 14.10 -52.05
N GLY A 71 -34.99 13.08 -52.61
CA GLY A 71 -34.02 13.24 -53.71
C GLY A 71 -34.70 13.62 -55.04
N PRO A 72 -34.12 13.42 -56.27
CA PRO A 72 -32.90 12.68 -56.64
C PRO A 72 -32.04 13.35 -57.76
N SER A 73 -31.07 12.58 -58.31
CA SER A 73 -30.50 12.67 -59.69
C SER A 73 -29.60 13.86 -60.06
N ALA A 74 -28.64 13.78 -60.99
CA ALA A 74 -27.88 12.71 -61.65
C ALA A 74 -26.81 13.40 -62.53
N ALA A 75 -25.67 12.71 -62.70
CA ALA A 75 -24.87 12.57 -63.93
C ALA A 75 -24.13 13.75 -64.61
N SER A 76 -22.95 13.35 -65.13
CA SER A 76 -22.22 13.87 -66.31
C SER A 76 -21.42 15.16 -66.13
N ALA A 77 -20.23 15.37 -66.70
CA ALA A 77 -19.50 14.67 -67.75
C ALA A 77 -17.99 14.98 -67.67
N ALA A 78 -17.23 14.22 -68.46
CA ALA A 78 -15.78 14.22 -68.58
C ALA A 78 -15.16 15.48 -69.23
N SER A 79 -13.89 15.70 -68.91
CA SER A 79 -12.83 16.30 -69.74
C SER A 79 -11.51 15.85 -69.08
N GLY A 80 -10.56 15.17 -69.72
CA GLY A 80 -10.04 15.41 -71.07
C GLY A 80 -8.88 16.40 -70.95
N GLY A 81 -7.69 15.93 -70.57
CA GLY A 81 -6.52 16.77 -70.42
C GLY A 81 -5.24 15.96 -70.27
N ASP A 82 -4.52 15.81 -71.37
CA ASP A 82 -3.12 15.37 -71.42
C ASP A 82 -2.25 16.24 -70.51
N GLY A 83 -1.59 15.62 -69.55
CA GLY A 83 -0.69 16.27 -68.60
C GLY A 83 0.51 15.40 -68.30
N VAL A 84 1.63 15.76 -68.91
CA VAL A 84 3.01 15.27 -68.70
C VAL A 84 3.27 14.71 -67.29
N SER A 85 3.63 13.43 -67.22
CA SER A 85 4.14 12.79 -66.00
C SER A 85 5.49 13.40 -65.58
N VAL A 86 5.44 14.24 -64.54
CA VAL A 86 6.62 14.66 -63.78
C VAL A 86 6.97 13.52 -62.79
N PRO A 87 8.25 13.10 -62.67
CA PRO A 87 8.62 12.06 -61.72
C PRO A 87 8.31 12.55 -60.30
N ALA A 88 7.55 11.73 -59.57
CA ALA A 88 7.22 11.96 -58.17
C ALA A 88 8.51 12.21 -57.36
N PRO A 89 8.57 13.24 -56.51
CA PRO A 89 9.66 13.37 -55.57
C PRO A 89 9.66 12.10 -54.72
N ALA A 90 10.80 11.39 -54.74
CA ALA A 90 11.05 10.28 -53.84
C ALA A 90 10.69 10.76 -52.43
N ALA A 91 9.67 10.13 -51.83
CA ALA A 91 9.39 10.33 -50.43
C ALA A 91 10.71 10.12 -49.68
N PRO A 92 11.14 11.07 -48.83
CA PRO A 92 12.33 10.86 -48.03
C PRO A 92 12.11 9.55 -47.29
N ALA A 93 13.04 8.61 -47.48
CA ALA A 93 13.10 7.41 -46.67
C ALA A 93 12.95 7.87 -45.22
N ALA A 94 11.82 7.50 -44.60
CA ALA A 94 11.59 7.80 -43.20
C ALA A 94 12.87 7.36 -42.47
N PRO A 95 13.49 8.23 -41.65
CA PRO A 95 14.60 7.80 -40.85
C PRO A 95 14.12 6.58 -40.10
N GLY A 96 14.74 5.43 -40.34
CA GLY A 96 14.58 4.23 -39.54
C GLY A 96 15.12 4.54 -38.15
N GLY A 97 14.34 5.31 -37.40
CA GLY A 97 14.47 5.45 -35.97
C GLY A 97 14.24 4.06 -35.43
N ARG A 98 15.33 3.38 -35.10
CA ARG A 98 15.28 2.32 -34.11
C ARG A 98 14.96 3.03 -32.79
N ASP A 99 13.69 3.36 -32.61
CA ASP A 99 13.08 3.68 -31.32
C ASP A 99 13.35 2.44 -30.45
N ARG A 100 14.44 2.47 -29.69
CA ARG A 100 14.84 1.36 -28.82
C ARG A 100 13.98 1.41 -27.55
N SER A 101 12.75 0.95 -27.72
CA SER A 101 11.78 0.33 -26.80
C SER A 101 12.00 0.48 -25.29
N GLY A 102 11.31 1.45 -24.67
CA GLY A 102 11.27 1.67 -23.22
C GLY A 102 10.45 0.67 -22.37
N SER A 103 10.07 -0.49 -22.92
CA SER A 103 9.34 -1.55 -22.19
C SER A 103 9.29 -2.88 -22.95
N SER A 104 10.41 -3.32 -23.54
CA SER A 104 10.44 -4.61 -24.26
C SER A 104 10.21 -5.81 -23.32
N VAL A 105 9.84 -6.96 -23.88
CA VAL A 105 9.66 -8.20 -23.09
C VAL A 105 10.96 -8.54 -22.35
N THR A 106 12.11 -8.38 -23.01
CA THR A 106 13.44 -8.60 -22.41
C THR A 106 13.66 -7.71 -21.19
N ALA A 107 13.39 -6.41 -21.31
CA ALA A 107 13.56 -5.47 -20.19
C ALA A 107 12.60 -5.79 -19.03
N LEU A 108 11.36 -6.17 -19.30
CA LEU A 108 10.41 -6.59 -18.27
C LEU A 108 10.87 -7.85 -17.53
N LEU A 109 11.45 -8.82 -18.25
CA LEU A 109 12.01 -10.03 -17.64
C LEU A 109 13.23 -9.70 -16.76
N GLU A 110 14.07 -8.75 -17.16
CA GLU A 110 15.20 -8.24 -16.35
C GLU A 110 14.71 -7.57 -15.06
N LEU A 111 13.57 -6.85 -15.12
CA LEU A 111 12.89 -6.32 -13.94
C LEU A 111 12.23 -7.40 -13.06
N GLY A 112 12.35 -8.68 -13.43
CA GLY A 112 11.82 -9.81 -12.68
C GLY A 112 10.33 -10.06 -12.89
N ILE A 113 9.72 -9.47 -13.93
CA ILE A 113 8.32 -9.74 -14.28
C ILE A 113 8.18 -11.22 -14.64
N PRO A 114 7.19 -11.93 -14.06
CA PRO A 114 6.93 -13.31 -14.41
C PRO A 114 6.67 -13.53 -15.91
N THR A 115 7.27 -14.59 -16.47
CA THR A 115 7.05 -15.00 -17.88
C THR A 115 5.58 -15.18 -18.23
N ARG A 116 4.76 -15.65 -17.28
CA ARG A 116 3.30 -15.82 -17.43
C ARG A 116 2.54 -14.49 -17.65
N LEU A 117 3.13 -13.34 -17.29
CA LEU A 117 2.49 -12.03 -17.43
C LEU A 117 2.87 -11.34 -18.75
N VAL A 118 4.02 -11.72 -19.31
CA VAL A 118 4.48 -11.25 -20.63
C VAL A 118 4.15 -12.24 -21.76
N SER A 119 3.55 -13.39 -21.44
CA SER A 119 3.08 -14.32 -22.46
C SER A 119 2.02 -13.66 -23.36
N GLY A 120 2.09 -13.93 -24.66
CA GLY A 120 1.22 -13.32 -25.66
C GLY A 120 1.79 -12.07 -26.33
N PHE A 121 2.90 -11.51 -25.85
CA PHE A 121 3.71 -10.56 -26.61
C PHE A 121 4.69 -11.35 -27.48
N THR A 122 4.39 -11.47 -28.78
CA THR A 122 5.11 -12.35 -29.72
C THR A 122 6.42 -11.76 -30.23
N ASP A 123 6.52 -10.45 -30.30
CA ASP A 123 7.76 -9.76 -30.66
C ASP A 123 8.48 -9.36 -29.35
N PRO A 124 9.67 -9.92 -29.05
CA PRO A 124 10.39 -9.62 -27.82
C PRO A 124 10.94 -8.20 -27.76
N ASP A 125 11.17 -7.57 -28.92
CA ASP A 125 11.76 -6.23 -29.04
C ASP A 125 10.70 -5.13 -29.17
N ALA A 126 9.46 -5.49 -29.48
CA ALA A 126 8.33 -4.57 -29.49
C ALA A 126 8.05 -4.01 -28.08
N ALA A 127 7.72 -2.72 -28.02
CA ALA A 127 7.32 -2.06 -26.79
C ALA A 127 6.02 -2.68 -26.24
N VAL A 128 6.01 -2.99 -24.94
CA VAL A 128 4.84 -3.49 -24.24
C VAL A 128 4.16 -2.34 -23.50
N PRO A 129 2.88 -2.03 -23.78
CA PRO A 129 2.14 -1.05 -23.00
C PRO A 129 2.04 -1.48 -21.53
N LEU A 130 2.61 -0.69 -20.62
CA LEU A 130 2.58 -1.00 -19.18
C LEU A 130 1.14 -1.13 -18.67
N SER A 131 0.21 -0.33 -19.22
CA SER A 131 -1.22 -0.37 -18.89
C SER A 131 -1.86 -1.74 -19.15
N LEU A 132 -1.45 -2.45 -20.21
CA LEU A 132 -1.90 -3.81 -20.51
C LEU A 132 -1.24 -4.83 -19.61
N LEU A 133 0.05 -4.65 -19.32
CA LEU A 133 0.81 -5.56 -18.47
C LEU A 133 0.27 -5.57 -17.03
N VAL A 134 0.11 -4.40 -16.42
CA VAL A 134 -0.31 -4.29 -15.00
C VAL A 134 -1.73 -4.78 -14.76
N ARG A 135 -2.59 -4.76 -15.81
CA ARG A 135 -3.94 -5.35 -15.75
C ARG A 135 -3.92 -6.88 -15.60
N ARG A 136 -2.81 -7.54 -15.93
CA ARG A 136 -2.62 -8.98 -15.74
C ARG A 136 -2.15 -9.34 -14.34
N PHE A 137 -1.81 -8.37 -13.50
CA PHE A 137 -1.31 -8.65 -12.16
C PHE A 137 -2.46 -9.16 -11.29
N GLU A 138 -2.17 -10.21 -10.52
CA GLU A 138 -3.16 -10.74 -9.58
C GLU A 138 -3.47 -9.68 -8.53
N ARG A 139 -4.75 -9.32 -8.44
CA ARG A 139 -5.20 -8.30 -7.50
C ARG A 139 -5.34 -8.95 -6.12
N ALA A 140 -4.55 -8.46 -5.16
CA ALA A 140 -4.72 -8.88 -3.78
C ALA A 140 -6.11 -8.52 -3.27
N PRO A 141 -6.66 -9.30 -2.31
CA PRO A 141 -7.81 -8.88 -1.55
C PRO A 141 -7.56 -7.48 -0.98
N ALA A 142 -8.56 -6.60 -1.05
CA ALA A 142 -8.51 -5.36 -0.28
C ALA A 142 -8.43 -5.74 1.20
N ALA A 143 -7.56 -5.07 1.97
CA ALA A 143 -7.49 -5.29 3.41
C ALA A 143 -8.90 -5.07 3.99
N ARG A 144 -9.45 -6.11 4.62
CA ARG A 144 -10.77 -6.13 5.25
C ARG A 144 -10.73 -5.33 6.52
N LEU A 145 -10.64 -4.01 6.39
CA LEU A 145 -10.74 -3.04 7.49
C LEU A 145 -12.23 -2.78 7.78
N LEU A 146 -12.98 -3.86 7.97
CA LEU A 146 -14.38 -3.83 8.37
C LEU A 146 -14.47 -3.79 9.90
N PRO A 147 -15.53 -3.22 10.49
CA PRO A 147 -15.81 -3.35 11.93
C PRO A 147 -15.62 -4.78 12.43
N GLY A 148 -14.88 -4.96 13.53
CA GLY A 148 -14.60 -6.27 14.13
C GLY A 148 -13.54 -7.12 13.45
N ALA A 149 -13.06 -6.74 12.26
CA ALA A 149 -12.02 -7.48 11.57
C ALA A 149 -10.65 -7.23 12.20
N VAL A 150 -9.84 -8.28 12.30
CA VAL A 150 -8.45 -8.20 12.76
C VAL A 150 -7.51 -8.51 11.62
N ILE A 151 -6.61 -7.58 11.35
CA ILE A 151 -5.62 -7.67 10.28
C ILE A 151 -4.25 -7.90 10.92
N ALA A 152 -3.57 -8.97 10.53
CA ALA A 152 -2.19 -9.23 10.94
C ALA A 152 -1.22 -8.69 9.89
N VAL A 153 -0.30 -7.82 10.30
CA VAL A 153 0.81 -7.33 9.48
C VAL A 153 2.10 -7.94 10.01
N VAL A 154 2.69 -8.85 9.25
CA VAL A 154 3.70 -9.79 9.72
C VAL A 154 5.01 -9.57 8.98
N GLY A 155 6.10 -9.37 9.70
CA GLY A 155 7.41 -9.15 9.08
C GLY A 155 8.47 -8.67 10.06
N PRO A 156 9.63 -8.17 9.57
CA PRO A 156 10.63 -7.53 10.42
C PRO A 156 10.01 -6.34 11.16
N ALA A 157 10.33 -6.17 12.45
CA ALA A 157 9.65 -5.26 13.37
C ALA A 157 9.38 -3.85 12.81
N GLN A 158 10.42 -3.18 12.31
CA GLN A 158 10.29 -1.80 11.80
C GLN A 158 9.47 -1.72 10.51
N ALA A 159 9.66 -2.67 9.59
CA ALA A 159 8.95 -2.69 8.31
C ALA A 159 7.47 -3.02 8.52
N ALA A 160 7.18 -3.98 9.39
CA ALA A 160 5.82 -4.38 9.74
C ALA A 160 5.07 -3.25 10.44
N LEU A 161 5.69 -2.60 11.43
CA LEU A 161 5.09 -1.46 12.12
C LEU A 161 4.80 -0.30 11.17
N ARG A 162 5.78 0.10 10.34
CA ARG A 162 5.58 1.19 9.37
C ARG A 162 4.41 0.89 8.43
N THR A 163 4.35 -0.33 7.90
CA THR A 163 3.27 -0.76 7.00
C THR A 163 1.92 -0.76 7.71
N ALA A 164 1.85 -1.30 8.93
CA ALA A 164 0.63 -1.35 9.73
C ALA A 164 0.11 0.06 10.07
N THR A 165 1.00 0.96 10.48
CA THR A 165 0.67 2.36 10.74
C THR A 165 0.14 3.06 9.49
N GLN A 166 0.74 2.84 8.33
CA GLN A 166 0.24 3.40 7.06
C GLN A 166 -1.13 2.84 6.67
N MET A 167 -1.36 1.53 6.87
CA MET A 167 -2.67 0.91 6.66
C MET A 167 -3.72 1.49 7.60
N ALA A 168 -3.41 1.61 8.89
CA ALA A 168 -4.29 2.18 9.91
C ALA A 168 -4.65 3.63 9.59
N HIS A 169 -3.64 4.47 9.32
CA HIS A 169 -3.84 5.87 8.95
C HIS A 169 -4.73 6.03 7.71
N ARG A 170 -4.54 5.20 6.67
CA ARG A 170 -5.38 5.25 5.46
C ARG A 170 -6.81 4.79 5.68
N ALA A 171 -7.06 3.99 6.72
CA ALA A 171 -8.39 3.61 7.16
C ALA A 171 -9.01 4.61 8.16
N GLY A 172 -8.33 5.71 8.48
CA GLY A 172 -8.81 6.71 9.44
C GLY A 172 -8.71 6.26 10.89
N LEU A 173 -7.90 5.24 11.18
CA LEU A 173 -7.61 4.77 12.53
C LEU A 173 -6.44 5.56 13.12
N ASP A 174 -6.37 5.67 14.44
CA ASP A 174 -5.20 6.24 15.12
C ASP A 174 -3.99 5.30 14.91
N PRO A 175 -2.87 5.80 14.34
CA PRO A 175 -1.60 5.07 14.27
C PRO A 175 -1.16 4.38 15.57
N HIS A 176 -1.48 4.97 16.73
CA HIS A 176 -1.08 4.48 18.05
C HIS A 176 -1.94 3.31 18.55
N ASP A 177 -3.13 3.09 17.96
CA ASP A 177 -3.99 1.94 18.26
C ASP A 177 -3.49 0.64 17.61
N VAL A 178 -2.45 0.70 16.77
CA VAL A 178 -1.80 -0.49 16.22
C VAL A 178 -1.21 -1.33 17.36
N VAL A 179 -1.67 -2.57 17.46
CA VAL A 179 -1.27 -3.52 18.51
C VAL A 179 0.03 -4.20 18.13
N LEU A 180 0.94 -4.32 19.09
CA LEU A 180 2.27 -4.89 18.87
C LEU A 180 2.38 -6.30 19.44
N ALA A 181 2.87 -7.25 18.64
CA ALA A 181 3.10 -8.63 19.05
C ALA A 181 4.44 -9.17 18.52
N GLY A 182 4.95 -10.21 19.18
CA GLY A 182 6.18 -10.90 18.78
C GLY A 182 7.46 -10.15 19.13
N ASP A 183 8.48 -10.29 18.28
CA ASP A 183 9.84 -9.78 18.50
C ASP A 183 9.98 -8.31 18.07
N ILE A 184 9.35 -7.42 18.82
CA ILE A 184 9.37 -5.96 18.61
C ILE A 184 9.61 -5.26 19.92
N GLU A 185 10.52 -4.31 20.00
CA GLU A 185 10.77 -3.54 21.22
C GLU A 185 9.57 -2.64 21.58
N PRO A 186 9.37 -2.24 22.86
CA PRO A 186 8.30 -1.30 23.20
C PRO A 186 8.45 0.01 22.41
N VAL A 187 7.35 0.49 21.83
CA VAL A 187 7.31 1.73 21.07
C VAL A 187 6.46 2.74 21.82
N PRO A 188 6.97 3.96 22.10
CA PRO A 188 6.19 5.02 22.75
C PRO A 188 4.87 5.31 22.02
N GLY A 189 3.82 5.57 22.79
CA GLY A 189 2.47 5.81 22.26
C GLY A 189 1.66 4.53 21.99
N HIS A 190 2.31 3.37 21.85
CA HIS A 190 1.60 2.10 21.70
C HIS A 190 1.35 1.41 23.04
N GLY A 191 0.31 0.58 23.08
CA GLY A 191 -0.05 -0.24 24.23
C GLY A 191 0.97 -1.36 24.55
N ARG A 192 0.66 -2.15 25.58
CA ARG A 192 1.51 -3.28 25.99
C ARG A 192 1.62 -4.33 24.88
N ARG A 193 2.85 -4.80 24.63
CA ARG A 193 3.15 -5.86 23.66
C ARG A 193 2.55 -7.22 24.04
N LEU A 194 2.14 -7.97 23.02
CA LEU A 194 1.66 -9.35 23.13
C LEU A 194 2.78 -10.32 22.78
N GLN A 195 3.40 -10.94 23.79
CA GLN A 195 4.60 -11.77 23.62
C GLN A 195 4.33 -13.28 23.60
N SER A 196 3.07 -13.70 23.74
CA SER A 196 2.71 -15.13 23.77
C SER A 196 1.39 -15.39 23.07
N ALA A 197 1.22 -16.62 22.55
CA ALA A 197 -0.02 -17.09 21.94
C ALA A 197 -1.23 -16.86 22.87
N ALA A 198 -1.09 -17.15 24.17
CA ALA A 198 -2.15 -16.91 25.14
C ALA A 198 -2.52 -15.43 25.33
N ALA A 199 -1.55 -14.51 25.24
CA ALA A 199 -1.84 -13.07 25.28
C ALA A 199 -2.56 -12.62 24.00
N VAL A 200 -2.14 -13.15 22.86
CA VAL A 200 -2.74 -12.88 21.54
C VAL A 200 -4.16 -13.40 21.44
N SER A 201 -4.44 -14.65 21.86
CA SER A 201 -5.81 -15.18 21.85
C SER A 201 -6.75 -14.42 22.78
N ARG A 202 -6.26 -13.96 23.94
CA ARG A 202 -7.05 -13.10 24.85
C ARG A 202 -7.33 -11.73 24.25
N PHE A 203 -6.41 -11.19 23.47
CA PHE A 203 -6.65 -9.98 22.69
C PHE A 203 -7.74 -10.23 21.64
N ARG A 204 -7.61 -11.28 20.82
CA ARG A 204 -8.60 -11.62 19.79
C ARG A 204 -10.01 -11.80 20.39
N SER A 205 -10.15 -12.47 21.53
CA SER A 205 -11.45 -12.68 22.18
C SER A 205 -12.08 -11.41 22.76
N ARG A 206 -11.34 -10.30 22.79
CA ARG A 206 -11.76 -9.00 23.34
C ARG A 206 -11.64 -7.88 22.31
N ALA A 207 -11.29 -8.20 21.06
CA ALA A 207 -11.18 -7.21 20.02
C ALA A 207 -12.55 -6.52 19.86
N PRO A 208 -12.58 -5.18 19.72
CA PRO A 208 -13.85 -4.47 19.52
C PRO A 208 -14.55 -4.93 18.24
N ASP A 209 -15.88 -5.08 18.28
CA ASP A 209 -16.67 -5.52 17.13
C ASP A 209 -17.07 -4.34 16.20
N ASP A 210 -16.86 -3.10 16.63
CA ASP A 210 -17.29 -1.86 15.97
C ASP A 210 -16.19 -1.19 15.14
N VAL A 211 -14.93 -1.48 15.43
CA VAL A 211 -13.76 -0.96 14.71
C VAL A 211 -12.80 -2.07 14.31
N PRO A 212 -12.15 -1.99 13.14
CA PRO A 212 -11.10 -2.95 12.79
C PRO A 212 -9.88 -2.79 13.71
N SER A 213 -9.18 -3.91 13.95
CA SER A 213 -7.92 -3.94 14.69
C SER A 213 -6.75 -4.29 13.77
N VAL A 214 -5.68 -3.50 13.80
CA VAL A 214 -4.44 -3.81 13.08
C VAL A 214 -3.39 -4.28 14.07
N VAL A 215 -2.84 -5.48 13.85
CA VAL A 215 -1.87 -6.13 14.73
C VAL A 215 -0.57 -6.37 13.98
N VAL A 216 0.52 -5.79 14.48
CA VAL A 216 1.88 -6.11 14.03
C VAL A 216 2.32 -7.40 14.68
N VAL A 217 2.73 -8.39 13.89
CA VAL A 217 3.44 -9.58 14.37
C VAL A 217 4.87 -9.50 13.88
N ALA A 218 5.76 -9.02 14.75
CA ALA A 218 7.15 -8.87 14.42
C ALA A 218 7.89 -10.22 14.50
N VAL A 219 8.64 -10.50 13.45
CA VAL A 219 9.38 -11.76 13.28
C VAL A 219 10.86 -11.49 13.46
N GLY A 220 11.43 -12.11 14.50
CA GLY A 220 12.86 -12.09 14.76
C GLY A 220 13.68 -12.92 13.77
N GLN A 221 14.99 -12.97 14.01
CA GLN A 221 15.91 -13.75 13.19
C GLN A 221 15.95 -15.22 13.64
N GLY A 222 16.25 -16.12 12.70
CA GLY A 222 16.40 -17.55 12.98
C GLY A 222 15.11 -18.37 12.87
N ARG A 223 15.22 -19.69 13.14
CA ARG A 223 14.11 -20.64 12.97
C ARG A 223 13.08 -20.52 14.09
N ASP A 224 13.53 -20.40 15.33
CA ASP A 224 12.66 -20.39 16.50
C ASP A 224 11.79 -19.14 16.54
N ALA A 225 12.35 -17.98 16.16
CA ALA A 225 11.57 -16.74 16.03
C ALA A 225 10.47 -16.86 14.95
N ARG A 226 10.73 -17.57 13.84
CA ARG A 226 9.72 -17.81 12.79
C ARG A 226 8.63 -18.77 13.26
N ALA A 227 8.99 -19.80 14.02
CA ALA A 227 8.03 -20.73 14.61
C ALA A 227 7.14 -20.01 15.65
N ALA A 228 7.74 -19.20 16.51
CA ALA A 228 7.00 -18.38 17.47
C ALA A 228 6.05 -17.40 16.77
N ALA A 229 6.47 -16.74 15.69
CA ALA A 229 5.59 -15.90 14.89
C ALA A 229 4.42 -16.69 14.26
N ALA A 230 4.67 -17.88 13.74
CA ALA A 230 3.62 -18.75 13.21
C ALA A 230 2.59 -19.12 14.30
N ASP A 231 3.03 -19.40 15.53
CA ASP A 231 2.15 -19.65 16.67
C ASP A 231 1.33 -18.42 17.07
N LEU A 232 1.91 -17.22 17.00
CA LEU A 232 1.18 -15.98 17.28
C LEU A 232 0.11 -15.70 16.22
N ILE A 233 0.42 -15.89 14.93
CA ILE A 233 -0.55 -15.67 13.83
C ILE A 233 -1.70 -16.66 13.94
N ASP A 234 -1.40 -17.92 14.23
CA ASP A 234 -2.39 -18.97 14.46
C ASP A 234 -3.30 -18.65 15.66
N ALA A 235 -2.70 -18.25 16.78
CA ALA A 235 -3.42 -17.85 17.98
C ALA A 235 -4.26 -16.57 17.83
N LEU A 236 -3.83 -15.66 16.94
CA LEU A 236 -4.55 -14.44 16.58
C LEU A 236 -5.77 -14.74 15.71
N ALA A 237 -5.67 -15.77 14.88
CA ALA A 237 -6.67 -16.14 13.87
C ALA A 237 -7.22 -14.90 13.13
N PRO A 238 -6.34 -14.10 12.47
CA PRO A 238 -6.78 -12.86 11.85
C PRO A 238 -7.76 -13.14 10.72
N ASP A 239 -8.52 -12.12 10.31
CA ASP A 239 -9.43 -12.20 9.16
C ASP A 239 -8.66 -12.00 7.85
N ASP A 240 -7.62 -11.17 7.87
CA ASP A 240 -6.61 -11.04 6.82
C ASP A 240 -5.19 -11.03 7.40
N SER A 241 -4.25 -11.68 6.70
CA SER A 241 -2.83 -11.65 7.03
C SER A 241 -1.98 -11.16 5.86
N TRP A 242 -1.10 -10.22 6.19
CA TRP A 242 -0.25 -9.52 5.25
C TRP A 242 1.20 -9.77 5.61
N ALA A 243 1.95 -10.36 4.68
CA ALA A 243 3.38 -10.52 4.84
C ALA A 243 4.13 -9.29 4.30
N VAL A 244 4.93 -8.66 5.16
CA VAL A 244 5.82 -7.56 4.78
C VAL A 244 7.15 -8.12 4.31
N VAL A 245 7.50 -7.83 3.06
CA VAL A 245 8.70 -8.36 2.41
C VAL A 245 9.53 -7.24 1.78
N ASP A 246 10.85 -7.31 1.93
CA ASP A 246 11.77 -6.38 1.27
C ASP A 246 12.07 -6.89 -0.15
N ALA A 247 11.68 -6.11 -1.16
CA ALA A 247 11.82 -6.44 -2.58
C ALA A 247 13.28 -6.52 -3.04
N ARG A 248 14.24 -6.00 -2.26
CA ARG A 248 15.68 -6.10 -2.55
C ARG A 248 16.25 -7.48 -2.25
N LEU A 249 15.53 -8.31 -1.48
CA LEU A 249 15.98 -9.64 -1.09
C LEU A 249 15.72 -10.69 -2.18
N LYS A 250 16.47 -11.79 -2.12
CA LYS A 250 16.35 -12.88 -3.10
C LYS A 250 15.00 -13.59 -2.96
N ALA A 251 14.32 -13.82 -4.09
CA ALA A 251 13.02 -14.51 -4.14
C ALA A 251 12.99 -15.87 -3.42
N VAL A 252 14.09 -16.62 -3.49
CA VAL A 252 14.21 -17.94 -2.84
C VAL A 252 14.16 -17.80 -1.31
N GLU A 253 14.80 -16.78 -0.77
CA GLU A 253 14.83 -16.50 0.66
C GLU A 253 13.47 -16.01 1.14
N LEU A 254 12.84 -15.10 0.40
CA LEU A 254 11.48 -14.63 0.67
C LEU A 254 10.47 -15.79 0.67
N ARG A 255 10.48 -16.66 -0.36
CA ARG A 255 9.61 -17.85 -0.41
C ARG A 255 9.86 -18.81 0.76
N ARG A 256 11.12 -19.00 1.15
CA ARG A 256 11.45 -19.85 2.31
C ARG A 256 10.92 -19.23 3.61
N TRP A 257 11.03 -17.93 3.76
CA TRP A 257 10.50 -17.20 4.92
C TRP A 257 8.98 -17.26 4.97
N LEU A 258 8.29 -16.97 3.86
CA LEU A 258 6.83 -17.04 3.74
C LEU A 258 6.29 -18.41 4.13
N ARG A 259 6.89 -19.50 3.63
CA ARG A 259 6.52 -20.87 4.00
C ARG A 259 6.77 -21.19 5.47
N ALA A 260 7.83 -20.65 6.06
CA ALA A 260 8.18 -20.95 7.44
C ALA A 260 7.26 -20.22 8.44
N VAL A 261 6.97 -18.94 8.20
CA VAL A 261 6.12 -18.13 9.07
C VAL A 261 4.63 -18.43 8.82
N GLY A 262 4.23 -18.59 7.56
CA GLY A 262 2.87 -18.92 7.16
C GLY A 262 2.51 -20.41 7.23
N VAL A 263 3.30 -21.23 7.94
CA VAL A 263 3.13 -22.70 7.96
C VAL A 263 1.79 -23.14 8.57
N ARG A 264 1.27 -22.38 9.54
CA ARG A 264 -0.02 -22.64 10.19
C ARG A 264 -1.18 -21.89 9.53
N ARG A 265 -0.93 -20.63 9.14
CA ARG A 265 -1.87 -19.77 8.44
C ARG A 265 -1.16 -19.11 7.25
N PRO A 266 -1.48 -19.48 6.00
CA PRO A 266 -0.92 -18.83 4.82
C PRO A 266 -1.23 -17.33 4.78
N PHE A 267 -0.38 -16.57 4.09
CA PHE A 267 -0.59 -15.15 3.87
C PHE A 267 -1.61 -14.90 2.76
N ASP A 268 -2.50 -13.94 3.01
CA ASP A 268 -3.56 -13.56 2.07
C ASP A 268 -3.05 -12.52 1.05
N ALA A 269 -2.10 -11.69 1.46
CA ALA A 269 -1.47 -10.69 0.62
C ALA A 269 -0.03 -10.36 1.06
N LEU A 270 0.72 -9.72 0.15
CA LEU A 270 2.03 -9.15 0.42
C LEU A 270 1.96 -7.63 0.51
N ALA A 271 2.76 -7.08 1.42
CA ALA A 271 3.20 -5.70 1.41
C ALA A 271 4.68 -5.65 1.05
N ALA A 272 4.97 -5.30 -0.20
CA ALA A 272 6.34 -5.16 -0.69
C ALA A 272 6.91 -3.79 -0.28
N THR A 273 8.08 -3.80 0.35
CA THR A 273 8.83 -2.61 0.74
C THR A 273 10.14 -2.50 -0.04
N SER A 274 10.67 -1.29 -0.16
CA SER A 274 11.87 -0.98 -0.96
C SER A 274 11.71 -1.45 -2.42
N THR A 275 10.50 -1.40 -2.97
CA THR A 275 10.21 -1.83 -4.35
C THR A 275 10.79 -0.82 -5.34
N PHE A 276 10.63 0.47 -5.08
CA PHE A 276 11.28 1.53 -5.85
C PHE A 276 12.81 1.46 -5.80
N GLU A 277 13.42 0.85 -4.77
CA GLU A 277 14.88 0.70 -4.65
C GLU A 277 15.40 -0.61 -5.24
N ALA A 278 14.51 -1.58 -5.51
CA ALA A 278 14.88 -2.91 -5.97
C ALA A 278 15.36 -2.88 -7.42
N GLN A 279 16.37 -3.70 -7.73
CA GLN A 279 16.86 -3.89 -9.10
C GLN A 279 15.83 -4.64 -9.97
N ALA A 280 15.14 -5.61 -9.37
CA ALA A 280 14.14 -6.44 -10.05
C ALA A 280 12.82 -6.44 -9.27
N PRO A 281 12.07 -5.32 -9.24
CA PRO A 281 10.87 -5.16 -8.43
C PRO A 281 9.78 -6.17 -8.76
N GLY A 282 9.68 -6.64 -10.01
CA GLY A 282 8.71 -7.65 -10.45
C GLY A 282 8.88 -9.00 -9.76
N THR A 283 10.03 -9.25 -9.15
CA THR A 283 10.35 -10.51 -8.46
C THR A 283 9.34 -10.87 -7.37
N VAL A 284 8.76 -9.87 -6.68
CA VAL A 284 7.76 -10.14 -5.63
C VAL A 284 6.47 -10.76 -6.19
N LEU A 285 6.16 -10.56 -7.47
CA LEU A 285 5.02 -11.18 -8.16
C LEU A 285 5.22 -12.69 -8.38
N ASN A 286 6.44 -13.22 -8.16
CA ASN A 286 6.76 -14.65 -8.26
C ASN A 286 6.72 -15.38 -6.92
N LEU A 287 6.27 -14.72 -5.85
CA LEU A 287 6.27 -15.32 -4.50
C LEU A 287 5.05 -16.24 -4.26
N GLY A 288 4.06 -16.23 -5.16
CA GLY A 288 2.86 -17.07 -5.06
C GLY A 288 1.80 -16.55 -4.09
N VAL A 289 1.95 -15.31 -3.63
CA VAL A 289 0.98 -14.57 -2.82
C VAL A 289 0.78 -13.22 -3.52
N PRO A 290 -0.46 -12.73 -3.71
CA PRO A 290 -0.71 -11.49 -4.44
C PRO A 290 -0.18 -10.28 -3.67
N VAL A 291 0.33 -9.28 -4.39
CA VAL A 291 0.85 -8.05 -3.78
C VAL A 291 -0.28 -7.02 -3.67
N GLY A 292 -0.62 -6.62 -2.44
CA GLY A 292 -1.68 -5.65 -2.17
C GLY A 292 -1.15 -4.29 -1.73
N TRP A 293 0.13 -4.21 -1.36
CA TRP A 293 0.78 -2.97 -0.93
C TRP A 293 2.19 -2.86 -1.49
N VAL A 294 2.57 -1.67 -1.92
CA VAL A 294 3.89 -1.34 -2.48
C VAL A 294 4.34 -0.02 -1.86
N ASP A 295 5.42 -0.05 -1.08
CA ASP A 295 6.10 1.13 -0.54
C ASP A 295 5.19 2.16 0.17
N GLY A 296 4.16 1.68 0.86
CA GLY A 296 3.22 2.53 1.60
C GLY A 296 1.93 2.86 0.84
N LEU A 297 1.79 2.39 -0.40
CA LEU A 297 0.63 2.62 -1.25
C LEU A 297 -0.09 1.31 -1.55
N PRO A 298 -1.43 1.33 -1.70
CA PRO A 298 -2.15 0.21 -2.29
C PRO A 298 -1.57 -0.16 -3.66
N ALA A 299 -1.36 -1.45 -3.91
CA ALA A 299 -0.77 -1.98 -5.13
C ALA A 299 -1.73 -1.87 -6.32
N SER A 300 -1.98 -0.64 -6.77
CA SER A 300 -2.82 -0.35 -7.93
C SER A 300 -2.05 -0.52 -9.24
N PRO A 301 -2.74 -0.70 -10.37
CA PRO A 301 -2.14 -0.65 -11.71
C PRO A 301 -1.24 0.57 -11.93
N VAL A 302 -1.65 1.74 -11.43
CA VAL A 302 -0.90 3.00 -11.56
C VAL A 302 0.39 2.96 -10.76
N VAL A 303 0.34 2.45 -9.52
CA VAL A 303 1.54 2.33 -8.66
C VAL A 303 2.54 1.36 -9.29
N TRP A 304 2.08 0.22 -9.80
CA TRP A 304 2.94 -0.72 -10.51
C TRP A 304 3.54 -0.15 -11.79
N ALA A 305 2.75 0.57 -12.58
CA ALA A 305 3.25 1.23 -13.78
C ALA A 305 4.35 2.25 -13.44
N ALA A 306 4.17 3.05 -12.39
CA ALA A 306 5.17 4.00 -11.92
C ALA A 306 6.48 3.32 -11.46
N VAL A 307 6.37 2.23 -10.69
CA VAL A 307 7.54 1.44 -10.25
C VAL A 307 8.33 0.90 -11.44
N LEU A 308 7.62 0.37 -12.45
CA LEU A 308 8.28 -0.21 -13.62
C LEU A 308 8.85 0.86 -14.55
N SER A 309 8.13 1.96 -14.78
CA SER A 309 8.61 3.05 -15.64
C SER A 309 9.88 3.70 -15.11
N GLU A 310 9.97 3.88 -13.78
CA GLU A 310 11.17 4.43 -13.12
C GLU A 310 12.43 3.59 -13.41
N ARG A 311 12.26 2.28 -13.60
CA ARG A 311 13.38 1.34 -13.80
C ARG A 311 13.72 1.09 -15.26
N LEU A 312 12.82 1.42 -16.19
CA LEU A 312 13.03 1.20 -17.62
C LEU A 312 13.85 2.31 -18.31
N ALA A 313 13.89 3.52 -17.73
CA ALA A 313 14.58 4.73 -18.20
C ALA A 313 14.28 5.23 -19.64
N ASP A 314 14.06 6.56 -19.70
CA ASP A 314 13.86 7.53 -20.80
C ASP A 314 12.71 7.39 -21.83
N ASP A 315 12.21 6.20 -22.19
CA ASP A 315 11.19 6.07 -23.25
C ASP A 315 9.95 5.22 -22.88
N ALA A 316 9.65 5.09 -21.59
CA ALA A 316 8.44 4.38 -21.15
C ALA A 316 7.17 5.14 -21.60
N ARG A 317 6.65 4.82 -22.78
CA ARG A 317 5.37 5.36 -23.28
C ARG A 317 4.24 4.91 -22.34
N TRP A 318 3.69 5.89 -21.64
CA TRP A 318 2.35 5.79 -21.07
C TRP A 318 1.34 5.99 -22.20
N ASP A 319 0.48 5.00 -22.42
CA ASP A 319 -0.74 5.16 -23.21
C ASP A 319 -1.87 5.72 -22.34
#